data_AF-A0A1Z7ZDH1-F1
#
_entry.id   AF-A0A1Z7ZDH1-F1
#
_cell.length_a   1.000
_cell.length_b   1.000
_cell.length_c   1.000
_cell.angle_alpha   90.00
_cell.angle_beta   90.00
_cell.angle_gamma   90.00
#
_symmetry.space_group_name_H-M   'P 1'
#
loop_
_entity.id
_entity.type
_entity.pdbx_description
1 polymer ?
#
loop_
_entity_poly.entity_id
_entity_poly.type
_entity_poly.pdbx_seq_one_letter_code
_entity_poly.pdbx_strand_id
1 'polypeptide(L)'
;MKHFVLVLIAFLFVMSCSNDDNPTVNQPELVGNWKLIAIYSDPGDGSGDFFSVESDKMIQFTANGMISSNANLCLLFSESGEPSTGTYSETESTISILDCQTMPYSSSFEIISSNLIISYPCIEGCQEKYIKLLE
;
A
#
# COMPACT_ATOMS: atom_id res chain seq x y z
N MET A 1 -40.42 27.15 -43.03
CA MET A 1 -40.24 27.76 -41.68
C MET A 1 -40.76 26.78 -40.64
N LYS A 2 -40.12 26.69 -39.48
CA LYS A 2 -40.42 25.81 -38.32
C LYS A 2 -39.97 24.34 -38.36
N HIS A 3 -38.70 24.04 -38.64
CA HIS A 3 -38.04 22.87 -38.01
C HIS A 3 -36.57 23.14 -37.60
N PHE A 4 -36.11 24.38 -37.71
CA PHE A 4 -34.71 24.76 -37.47
C PHE A 4 -34.39 25.14 -36.01
N VAL A 5 -35.17 24.66 -35.05
CA VAL A 5 -35.06 25.06 -33.62
C VAL A 5 -34.63 23.89 -32.72
N LEU A 6 -34.61 22.65 -33.22
CA LEU A 6 -34.36 21.48 -32.37
C LEU A 6 -32.89 20.99 -32.33
N VAL A 7 -31.95 21.76 -32.87
CA VAL A 7 -30.51 21.38 -32.91
C VAL A 7 -29.65 22.19 -31.92
N LEU A 8 -30.21 23.19 -31.23
CA LEU A 8 -29.43 24.15 -30.43
C LEU A 8 -29.37 23.85 -28.91
N ILE A 9 -29.86 22.71 -28.43
CA ILE A 9 -29.91 22.40 -26.97
C ILE A 9 -29.00 21.23 -26.57
N ALA A 10 -28.40 20.51 -27.51
CA ALA A 10 -27.55 19.36 -27.21
C ALA A 10 -26.06 19.70 -26.94
N PHE A 11 -25.66 20.98 -26.97
CA PHE A 11 -24.24 21.38 -26.89
C PHE A 11 -23.82 22.02 -25.55
N LEU A 12 -24.64 21.94 -24.51
CA LEU A 12 -24.43 22.66 -23.24
C LEU A 12 -23.89 21.81 -22.07
N PHE A 13 -23.33 20.62 -22.30
CA PHE A 13 -22.83 19.75 -21.22
C PHE A 13 -21.33 19.42 -21.25
N VAL A 14 -20.50 20.19 -21.98
CA VAL A 14 -19.05 19.94 -22.00
C VAL A 14 -18.26 21.16 -21.54
N MET A 15 -18.35 21.52 -20.26
CA MET A 15 -17.25 22.15 -19.51
C MET A 15 -17.55 22.13 -18.01
N SER A 16 -17.02 21.14 -17.30
CA SER A 16 -16.61 21.29 -15.89
C SER A 16 -15.87 20.03 -15.43
N CYS A 17 -14.53 20.09 -15.46
CA CYS A 17 -13.74 19.96 -14.24
C CYS A 17 -12.40 20.65 -14.52
N SER A 18 -12.10 21.64 -13.69
CA SER A 18 -10.79 22.26 -13.61
C SER A 18 -9.76 21.19 -13.29
N ASN A 19 -8.59 21.28 -13.94
CA ASN A 19 -7.40 20.65 -13.39
C ASN A 19 -7.09 21.41 -12.09
N ASP A 20 -7.58 20.89 -10.97
CA ASP A 20 -7.00 21.20 -9.69
C ASP A 20 -5.62 20.53 -9.69
N ASP A 21 -4.60 21.30 -10.08
CA ASP A 21 -3.23 21.07 -9.69
C ASP A 21 -3.19 21.12 -8.15
N ASN A 22 -3.65 20.05 -7.51
CA ASN A 22 -3.41 19.83 -6.10
C ASN A 22 -1.89 19.87 -5.93
N PRO A 23 -1.35 20.71 -5.02
CA PRO A 23 0.06 20.66 -4.69
C PRO A 23 0.34 19.21 -4.34
N THR A 24 1.21 18.57 -5.13
CA THR A 24 1.60 17.19 -4.95
C THR A 24 2.13 17.12 -3.52
N VAL A 25 1.29 16.64 -2.59
CA VAL A 25 1.77 16.20 -1.29
C VAL A 25 2.76 15.14 -1.70
N ASN A 26 4.05 15.44 -1.58
CA ASN A 26 5.12 14.52 -1.91
C ASN A 26 4.91 13.31 -1.00
N GLN A 27 4.16 12.33 -1.50
CA GLN A 27 4.07 10.99 -0.93
C GLN A 27 5.51 10.55 -0.72
N PRO A 28 5.88 10.06 0.49
CA PRO A 28 7.25 9.63 0.68
C PRO A 28 7.59 8.58 -0.36
N GLU A 29 8.78 8.73 -0.95
CA GLU A 29 9.33 7.74 -1.87
C GLU A 29 9.35 6.36 -1.18
N LEU A 30 8.96 5.30 -1.88
CA LEU A 30 8.93 3.95 -1.31
C LEU A 30 10.34 3.47 -0.91
N VAL A 31 11.34 3.77 -1.73
CA VAL A 31 12.74 3.39 -1.52
C VAL A 31 13.25 3.94 -0.19
N GLY A 32 13.88 3.07 0.60
CA GLY A 32 14.42 3.38 1.92
C GLY A 32 14.06 2.32 2.97
N ASN A 33 14.36 2.66 4.23
CA ASN A 33 14.12 1.79 5.38
C ASN A 33 12.83 2.18 6.10
N TRP A 34 12.10 1.18 6.57
CA TRP A 34 10.81 1.33 7.22
C TRP A 34 10.74 0.46 8.48
N LYS A 35 10.17 0.98 9.56
CA LYS A 35 10.02 0.28 10.84
C LYS A 35 8.54 0.03 11.15
N LEU A 36 8.20 -1.18 11.59
CA LEU A 36 6.83 -1.53 12.00
C LEU A 36 6.42 -0.72 13.23
N ILE A 37 5.21 -0.15 13.21
CA ILE A 37 4.67 0.66 14.33
C ILE A 37 3.26 0.25 14.76
N ALA A 38 2.50 -0.41 13.90
CA ALA A 38 1.16 -0.87 14.22
C ALA A 38 0.72 -2.04 13.34
N ILE A 39 -0.24 -2.81 13.84
CA ILE A 39 -0.85 -3.93 13.14
C ILE A 39 -2.37 -3.73 13.13
N TYR A 40 -3.02 -4.09 12.03
CA TYR A 40 -4.46 -4.19 11.90
C TYR A 40 -4.85 -5.66 11.77
N SER A 41 -5.84 -6.09 12.54
CA SER A 41 -6.46 -7.41 12.42
C SER A 41 -7.96 -7.28 12.70
N ASP A 42 -8.80 -7.70 11.77
CA ASP A 42 -10.24 -7.79 11.97
C ASP A 42 -10.62 -9.22 12.39
N PRO A 43 -11.38 -9.42 13.49
CA PRO A 43 -11.83 -10.75 13.92
C PRO A 43 -13.05 -11.28 13.15
N GLY A 44 -13.55 -10.54 12.16
CA GLY A 44 -14.68 -10.91 11.29
C GLY A 44 -16.03 -10.38 11.71
N ASP A 45 -16.07 -9.46 12.69
CA ASP A 45 -17.28 -8.72 13.07
C ASP A 45 -17.26 -7.25 12.60
N GLY A 46 -16.20 -6.84 11.88
CA GLY A 46 -16.03 -5.48 11.39
C GLY A 46 -15.46 -4.51 12.42
N SER A 47 -14.97 -5.01 13.56
CA SER A 47 -14.36 -4.20 14.62
C SER A 47 -12.85 -4.01 14.48
N GLY A 48 -12.25 -4.44 13.37
CA GLY A 48 -10.82 -4.32 13.14
C GLY A 48 -10.32 -2.88 13.28
N ASP A 49 -9.18 -2.72 13.95
CA ASP A 49 -8.50 -1.43 14.11
C ASP A 49 -6.99 -1.62 14.20
N PHE A 50 -6.24 -0.55 13.97
CA PHE A 50 -4.80 -0.52 14.17
C PHE A 50 -4.47 -0.41 15.66
N PHE A 51 -3.69 -1.37 16.16
CA PHE A 51 -3.07 -1.30 17.48
C PHE A 51 -1.56 -1.06 17.32
N SER A 52 -1.03 -0.12 18.10
CA SER A 52 0.41 0.15 18.14
C SER A 52 1.17 -1.04 18.70
N VAL A 53 2.35 -1.30 18.14
CA VAL A 53 3.25 -2.36 18.58
C VAL A 53 4.65 -1.83 18.79
N GLU A 54 5.35 -2.37 19.78
CA GLU A 54 6.79 -2.21 19.93
C GLU A 54 7.47 -3.39 19.23
N SER A 55 8.10 -3.13 18.09
CA SER A 55 8.77 -4.18 17.31
C SER A 55 10.11 -3.69 16.76
N ASP A 56 11.05 -4.61 16.61
CA ASP A 56 12.32 -4.40 15.92
C ASP A 56 12.24 -4.76 14.44
N LYS A 57 11.06 -5.15 13.93
CA LYS A 57 10.84 -5.46 12.51
C LYS A 57 11.11 -4.24 11.63
N MET A 58 12.00 -4.44 10.66
CA MET A 58 12.36 -3.46 9.65
C MET A 58 12.31 -4.08 8.26
N ILE A 59 11.89 -3.27 7.30
CA ILE A 59 11.91 -3.61 5.88
C ILE A 59 12.62 -2.52 5.10
N GLN A 60 13.28 -2.92 4.01
CA GLN A 60 13.99 -2.03 3.11
C GLN A 60 13.55 -2.28 1.68
N PHE A 61 13.17 -1.20 0.99
CA PHE A 61 12.96 -1.18 -0.46
C PHE A 61 14.15 -0.52 -1.12
N THR A 62 14.72 -1.14 -2.15
CA THR A 62 15.86 -0.61 -2.89
C THR A 62 15.46 -0.30 -4.33
N ALA A 63 16.05 0.75 -4.92
CA ALA A 63 15.71 1.24 -6.26
C ALA A 63 15.88 0.23 -7.42
N ASN A 64 16.49 -0.93 -7.18
CA ASN A 64 16.59 -2.03 -8.14
C ASN A 64 15.39 -3.00 -8.08
N GLY A 65 14.31 -2.68 -7.35
CA GLY A 65 13.11 -3.52 -7.25
C GLY A 65 13.22 -4.67 -6.26
N MET A 66 14.18 -4.62 -5.33
CA MET A 66 14.35 -5.63 -4.28
C MET A 66 13.76 -5.14 -2.95
N ILE A 67 13.23 -6.09 -2.18
CA ILE A 67 12.81 -5.88 -0.79
C ILE A 67 13.59 -6.84 0.12
N SER A 68 13.99 -6.35 1.28
CA SER A 68 14.58 -7.18 2.34
C SER A 68 13.97 -6.83 3.69
N SER A 69 13.99 -7.79 4.62
CA SER A 69 13.42 -7.66 5.95
C SER A 69 14.25 -8.46 6.95
N ASN A 70 14.36 -7.96 8.18
CA ASN A 70 14.93 -8.73 9.30
C ASN A 70 13.92 -9.73 9.92
N ALA A 71 12.71 -9.80 9.37
CA ALA A 71 11.63 -10.71 9.75
C ALA A 71 11.06 -11.47 8.55
N ASN A 72 10.25 -12.49 8.81
CA ASN A 72 9.75 -13.38 7.78
C ASN A 72 8.46 -12.83 7.17
N LEU A 73 8.57 -12.21 5.99
CA LEU A 73 7.43 -11.60 5.30
C LEU A 73 6.47 -12.61 4.66
N CYS A 74 6.75 -13.93 4.71
CA CYS A 74 5.77 -14.96 4.35
C CYS A 74 4.74 -15.21 5.45
N LEU A 75 5.02 -14.77 6.69
CA LEU A 75 4.19 -15.01 7.86
C LEU A 75 3.55 -13.71 8.32
N LEU A 76 2.24 -13.78 8.56
CA LEU A 76 1.48 -12.71 9.19
C LEU A 76 2.10 -12.34 10.54
N PHE A 77 2.36 -11.05 10.75
CA PHE A 77 2.78 -10.49 12.04
C PHE A 77 4.01 -11.16 12.64
N SER A 78 4.94 -11.58 11.77
CA SER A 78 6.21 -12.14 12.21
C SER A 78 7.07 -11.11 12.92
N GLU A 79 7.73 -11.57 13.98
CA GLU A 79 8.77 -10.80 14.68
C GLU A 79 10.11 -10.89 13.95
N SER A 80 11.04 -10.00 14.31
CA SER A 80 12.43 -10.05 13.84
C SER A 80 13.12 -11.35 14.26
N GLY A 81 13.98 -11.89 13.39
CA GLY A 81 14.83 -13.06 13.69
C GLY A 81 14.99 -14.01 12.51
N GLU A 82 13.95 -14.13 11.69
CA GLU A 82 13.94 -14.96 10.49
C GLU A 82 13.89 -14.06 9.24
N PRO A 83 15.03 -13.61 8.70
CA PRO A 83 15.05 -12.64 7.62
C PRO A 83 14.44 -13.20 6.34
N SER A 84 13.89 -12.31 5.51
CA SER A 84 13.35 -12.66 4.20
C SER A 84 13.70 -11.60 3.16
N THR A 85 13.73 -12.02 1.90
CA THR A 85 14.05 -11.15 0.76
C THR A 85 13.14 -11.48 -0.42
N GLY A 86 12.96 -10.52 -1.30
CA GLY A 86 12.12 -10.69 -2.47
C GLY A 86 12.23 -9.53 -3.45
N THR A 87 11.21 -9.40 -4.29
CA THR A 87 11.03 -8.30 -5.21
C THR A 87 9.74 -7.55 -4.93
N TYR A 88 9.62 -6.34 -5.47
CA TYR A 88 8.38 -5.57 -5.43
C TYR A 88 8.10 -4.91 -6.79
N SER A 89 6.83 -4.55 -7.02
CA SER A 89 6.38 -3.79 -8.19
C SER A 89 5.56 -2.61 -7.72
N GLU A 90 6.02 -1.38 -7.97
CA GLU A 90 5.25 -0.16 -7.68
C GLU A 90 4.02 -0.04 -8.58
N THR A 91 4.17 -0.42 -9.86
CA THR A 91 3.08 -0.40 -10.84
C THR A 91 1.92 -1.31 -10.44
N GLU A 92 2.24 -2.50 -9.95
CA GLU A 92 1.25 -3.50 -9.51
C GLU A 92 0.90 -3.34 -8.03
N SER A 93 1.66 -2.53 -7.28
CA SER A 93 1.57 -2.39 -5.81
C SER A 93 1.67 -3.74 -5.09
N THR A 94 2.62 -4.59 -5.50
CA THR A 94 2.78 -5.97 -4.97
C THR A 94 4.19 -6.25 -4.47
N ILE A 95 4.29 -7.14 -3.49
CA ILE A 95 5.53 -7.71 -2.92
C ILE A 95 5.53 -9.21 -3.17
N SER A 96 6.65 -9.74 -3.67
CA SER A 96 6.88 -11.16 -3.91
C SER A 96 8.12 -11.63 -3.13
N ILE A 97 7.92 -12.42 -2.08
CA ILE A 97 8.99 -12.94 -1.24
C ILE A 97 9.49 -14.28 -1.76
N LEU A 98 10.81 -14.47 -1.78
CA LEU A 98 11.44 -15.72 -2.22
C LEU A 98 11.15 -16.84 -1.22
N ASP A 99 11.02 -18.07 -1.71
CA ASP A 99 10.90 -19.29 -0.91
C ASP A 99 9.73 -19.34 0.10
N CYS A 100 8.65 -18.56 -0.11
CA CYS A 100 7.41 -18.74 0.63
C CYS A 100 6.74 -20.07 0.24
N GLN A 101 7.04 -21.14 0.97
CA GLN A 101 6.52 -22.49 0.71
C GLN A 101 5.03 -22.63 1.01
N THR A 102 4.46 -21.75 1.83
CA THR A 102 3.14 -21.95 2.47
C THR A 102 2.00 -21.15 1.87
N MET A 103 2.18 -20.40 0.78
CA MET A 103 1.14 -19.96 -0.18
C MET A 103 1.71 -18.84 -1.07
N PRO A 104 1.42 -18.84 -2.40
CA PRO A 104 1.81 -17.76 -3.29
C PRO A 104 0.79 -16.63 -3.16
N TYR A 105 0.84 -15.87 -2.08
CA TYR A 105 0.10 -14.63 -2.04
C TYR A 105 1.08 -13.49 -1.93
N SER A 106 1.24 -12.82 -3.06
CA SER A 106 1.80 -11.48 -3.09
C SER A 106 1.07 -10.64 -2.06
N SER A 107 1.81 -10.02 -1.15
CA SER A 107 1.22 -8.97 -0.32
C SER A 107 1.09 -7.72 -1.18
N SER A 108 0.00 -6.96 -1.02
CA SER A 108 -0.09 -5.64 -1.64
C SER A 108 0.43 -4.58 -0.69
N PHE A 109 0.78 -3.42 -1.21
CA PHE A 109 1.18 -2.30 -0.38
C PHE A 109 0.67 -0.97 -0.92
N GLU A 110 0.58 0.01 -0.03
CA GLU A 110 0.23 1.39 -0.38
C GLU A 110 0.88 2.36 0.60
N ILE A 111 0.98 3.63 0.21
CA ILE A 111 1.46 4.70 1.09
C ILE A 111 0.28 5.61 1.41
N ILE A 112 -0.09 5.67 2.70
CA ILE A 112 -1.18 6.51 3.21
C ILE A 112 -0.63 7.43 4.29
N SER A 113 -0.77 8.75 4.08
CA SER A 113 -0.36 9.77 5.06
C SER A 113 1.07 9.56 5.57
N SER A 114 1.98 9.30 4.62
CA SER A 114 3.40 9.00 4.86
C SER A 114 3.75 7.70 5.59
N ASN A 115 2.76 6.83 5.83
CA ASN A 115 3.00 5.48 6.35
C ASN A 115 2.89 4.48 5.20
N LEU A 116 3.76 3.48 5.21
CA LEU A 116 3.63 2.32 4.35
C LEU A 116 2.70 1.32 5.01
N ILE A 117 1.68 0.90 4.27
CA ILE A 117 0.73 -0.15 4.67
C ILE A 117 0.99 -1.36 3.80
N ILE A 118 1.35 -2.49 4.42
CA ILE A 118 1.42 -3.79 3.74
C ILE A 118 0.17 -4.57 4.11
N SER A 119 -0.60 -4.96 3.11
CA SER A 119 -1.80 -5.79 3.28
C SER A 119 -1.46 -7.24 2.97
N TYR A 120 -1.71 -8.09 3.96
CA TYR A 120 -1.52 -9.52 3.85
C TYR A 120 -2.84 -10.21 3.48
N PRO A 121 -2.76 -11.33 2.74
CA PRO A 121 -3.93 -12.15 2.44
C PRO A 121 -4.55 -12.73 3.71
N CYS A 122 -5.72 -12.25 4.10
CA CYS A 122 -6.57 -12.92 5.07
C CYS A 122 -8.04 -12.59 4.83
N ILE A 123 -8.96 -13.36 5.43
CA ILE A 123 -10.39 -13.30 5.11
C ILE A 123 -11.00 -11.96 5.52
N GLU A 124 -10.57 -11.41 6.66
CA GLU A 124 -11.24 -10.29 7.33
C GLU A 124 -10.41 -8.98 7.30
N GLY A 125 -9.13 -9.06 6.92
CA GLY A 125 -8.22 -7.92 6.77
C GLY A 125 -7.06 -7.95 7.77
N CYS A 126 -5.85 -7.96 7.25
CA CYS A 126 -4.61 -8.08 8.03
C CYS A 126 -3.58 -7.15 7.42
N GLN A 127 -3.17 -6.14 8.17
CA GLN A 127 -2.24 -5.12 7.66
C GLN A 127 -1.16 -4.81 8.67
N GLU A 128 -0.01 -4.43 8.15
CA GLU A 128 1.08 -3.89 8.93
C GLU A 128 1.35 -2.46 8.50
N LYS A 129 1.52 -1.56 9.47
CA LYS A 129 1.78 -0.14 9.26
C LYS A 129 3.20 0.20 9.68
N TYR A 130 3.91 0.86 8.78
CA TYR A 130 5.31 1.21 8.93
C TYR A 130 5.54 2.70 8.80
N ILE A 131 6.52 3.20 9.55
CA ILE A 131 7.06 4.55 9.41
C ILE A 131 8.40 4.51 8.69
N LYS A 132 8.64 5.48 7.81
CA LYS A 132 9.93 5.63 7.12
C LYS A 132 10.98 6.12 8.11
N LEU A 133 12.15 5.50 8.11
CA LEU A 133 13.32 5.98 8.84
C LEU A 133 14.04 7.03 7.99
N LEU A 134 14.36 8.17 8.60
CA LEU A 134 15.20 9.19 7.99
C LEU A 134 16.65 8.70 8.07
N GLU A 135 17.32 8.59 6.91
CA GLU A 135 18.77 8.36 6.85
C GLU A 135 19.57 9.62 7.20
#